data_AF-A0A1N6Z5W4-F1
#
_entry.id   AF-A0A1N6Z5W4-F1
#
_cell.length_a   1.000
_cell.length_b   1.000
_cell.length_c   1.000
_cell.angle_alpha   90.00
_cell.angle_beta   90.00
_cell.angle_gamma   90.00
#
_symmetry.space_group_name_H-M   'P 1'
#
loop_
_entity.id
_entity.type
_entity.pdbx_description
1 polymer ?
#
loop_
_entity_poly.entity_id
_entity_poly.type
_entity_poly.pdbx_seq_one_letter_code
_entity_poly.pdbx_strand_id
1 'polypeptide(L)' 'MQVKPAFPLRLPADVKAWLIEQAAKNASSQNSEIVRAVRERMERQEA' A
#
# COMPACT_ATOMS: atom_id res chain seq x y z
N MET A 1 0.54 -5.84 -21.22
CA MET A 1 0.56 -5.54 -19.77
C MET A 1 -0.03 -4.14 -19.59
N GLN A 2 -1.19 -4.03 -18.95
CA GLN A 2 -1.89 -2.75 -18.81
C GLN A 2 -1.17 -1.93 -17.72
N VAL A 3 -0.29 -1.01 -18.13
CA VAL A 3 0.38 -0.09 -17.20
C VAL A 3 -0.62 0.97 -16.79
N LYS A 4 -1.23 0.79 -15.61
CA LYS A 4 -2.04 1.84 -14.99
C LYS A 4 -1.12 3.01 -14.61
N PRO A 5 -1.51 4.26 -14.91
CA PRO A 5 -0.72 5.42 -14.55
C PRO A 5 -0.51 5.47 -13.04
N ALA A 6 0.69 5.88 -12.62
CA ALA A 6 1.02 6.05 -11.21
C ALA A 6 0.07 7.08 -10.59
N PHE A 7 -0.61 6.70 -9.50
CA PHE A 7 -1.51 7.58 -8.78
C PHE A 7 -0.76 8.28 -7.64
N PRO A 8 -0.56 9.61 -7.70
CA PRO A 8 0.13 10.33 -6.64
C PRO A 8 -0.76 10.45 -5.40
N LEU A 9 -0.44 9.69 -4.36
CA LEU A 9 -1.10 9.76 -3.05
C LEU A 9 -0.41 10.77 -2.14
N ARG A 10 -1.19 11.69 -1.56
CA ARG A 10 -0.74 12.50 -0.42
C ARG A 10 -0.94 11.66 0.84
N LEU A 11 0.15 11.39 1.55
CA LEU A 11 0.15 10.64 2.80
C LEU A 11 0.84 11.49 3.87
N PRO A 12 0.36 11.43 5.12
CA PRO A 12 1.13 11.89 6.27
C PRO A 12 2.53 11.27 6.29
N ALA A 13 3.51 12.01 6.82
CA ALA A 13 4.92 11.62 6.77
C ALA A 13 5.21 10.32 7.52
N ASP A 14 4.56 10.14 8.67
CA ASP A 14 4.56 8.94 9.50
C ASP A 14 4.01 7.72 8.77
N VAL A 15 2.85 7.87 8.11
CA VAL A 15 2.24 6.78 7.33
C VAL A 15 3.14 6.36 6.17
N LYS A 16 3.75 7.34 5.49
CA LYS A 16 4.70 7.06 4.39
C LYS A 16 5.93 6.31 4.89
N ALA A 17 6.50 6.72 6.03
CA ALA A 17 7.66 6.05 6.63
C ALA A 17 7.32 4.59 6.97
N TRP A 18 6.18 4.36 7.64
CA TRP A 18 5.73 3.02 7.97
C TRP A 18 5.54 2.12 6.74
N LEU A 19 4.92 2.64 5.67
CA LEU A 19 4.75 1.89 4.42
C LEU A 19 6.09 1.51 3.75
N ILE A 20 7.10 2.38 3.83
CA ILE A 20 8.44 2.09 3.30
C ILE A 20 9.10 0.94 4.10
N GLU A 21 8.96 0.95 5.43
CA GLU A 21 9.46 -0.14 6.27
C GLU A 21 8.76 -1.47 5.98
N GLN A 22 7.44 -1.46 5.76
CA GLN A 22 6.70 -2.66 5.37
C GLN A 22 7.13 -3.18 4.00
N ALA A 23 7.32 -2.28 3.03
CA ALA A 23 7.79 -2.64 1.70
C ALA A 23 9.18 -3.30 1.75
N ALA A 24 10.09 -2.76 2.56
CA ALA A 24 11.41 -3.33 2.79
C ALA A 24 11.34 -4.72 3.45
N LYS A 25 10.51 -4.89 4.50
CA LYS A 25 10.32 -6.18 5.19
C LYS A 25 9.75 -7.27 4.28
N ASN A 26 8.84 -6.89 3.38
CA ASN A 26 8.14 -7.83 2.51
C ASN A 26 8.78 -7.98 1.12
N ALA A 27 9.97 -7.39 0.90
CA ALA A 27 10.65 -7.36 -0.41
C ALA A 27 9.73 -6.94 -1.56
N SER A 28 8.87 -5.95 -1.31
CA SER A 28 7.76 -5.56 -2.17
C SER A 28 7.77 -4.06 -2.45
N SER A 29 6.90 -3.60 -3.34
CA SER A 29 6.76 -2.17 -3.63
C SER A 29 5.84 -1.50 -2.61
N GLN A 30 6.05 -0.19 -2.39
CA GLN A 30 5.13 0.62 -1.57
C GLN A 30 3.68 0.49 -2.04
N ASN A 31 3.45 0.44 -3.36
CA ASN A 31 2.11 0.33 -3.92
C ASN A 31 1.46 -1.04 -3.62
N SER A 32 2.25 -2.11 -3.63
CA SER A 32 1.79 -3.44 -3.23
C SER A 32 1.34 -3.46 -1.78
N GLU A 33 2.08 -2.79 -0.88
CA GLU A 33 1.71 -2.71 0.54
C GLU A 33 0.46 -1.88 0.77
N ILE A 34 0.28 -0.78 0.03
CA ILE A 34 -0.95 0.01 0.07
C ILE A 34 -2.14 -0.86 -0.36
N VAL A 35 -2.03 -1.59 -1.47
CA VAL A 35 -3.10 -2.47 -1.95
C VAL A 35 -3.39 -3.58 -0.95
N ARG A 36 -2.36 -4.17 -0.33
CA ARG A 36 -2.50 -5.21 0.71
C ARG A 36 -3.29 -4.69 1.91
N ALA A 37 -2.90 -3.53 2.45
CA ALA A 37 -3.57 -2.92 3.59
C ALA A 37 -5.05 -2.57 3.29
N VAL A 38 -5.33 -2.07 2.08
CA VAL A 38 -6.71 -1.76 1.66
C VAL A 38 -7.54 -3.03 1.49
N ARG A 39 -7.01 -4.07 0.84
CA ARG A 39 -7.72 -5.35 0.65
C ARG A 39 -8.02 -6.05 1.97
N GLU A 40 -7.05 -6.09 2.89
CA GLU A 40 -7.25 -6.66 4.23
C GLU A 40 -8.38 -5.92 4.97
N ARG A 41 -8.44 -4.59 4.85
CA ARG A 41 -9.53 -3.80 5.43
C ARG A 41 -10.88 -4.10 4.78
N MET A 42 -10.93 -4.25 3.45
CA MET A 42 -12.16 -4.60 2.74
C MET A 42 -12.70 -5.95 3.22
N GLU A 43 -11.85 -6.97 3.25
CA GLU A 43 -12.21 -8.32 3.72
C GLU A 43 -12.74 -8.30 5.17
N ARG A 44 -12.12 -7.50 6.04
CA ARG A 44 -12.57 -7.34 7.43
C ARG A 44 -13.92 -6.61 7.57
N GLN A 45 -14.34 -5.81 6.58
CA GLN A 45 -15.63 -5.13 6.61
C GLN A 45 -16.74 -6.00 6.00
N GLU A 46 -16.39 -6.95 5.14
CA GLU A 46 -17.34 -7.88 4.50
C GLU A 46 -17.59 -9.17 5.31
N ALA A 47 -16.73 -9.46 6.30
CA ALA A 47 -16.85 -10.57 7.26
C ALA A 47 -17.65 -10.18 8.50
#